data_AF-A0A7J8NLV8-F1
#
_entry.id   AF-A0A7J8NLV8-F1
#
_cell.length_a   1.000
_cell.length_b   1.000
_cell.length_c   1.000
_cell.angle_alpha   90.00
_cell.angle_beta   90.00
_cell.angle_gamma   90.00
#
_symmetry.space_group_name_H-M   'P 1'
#
loop_
_entity.id
_entity.type
_entity.pdbx_description
1 polymer ?
#
loop_
_entity_poly.entity_id
_entity_poly.type
_entity_poly.pdbx_seq_one_letter_code
_entity_poly.pdbx_strand_id
1 'polypeptide(L)' 'MENYFRAKGIMYDADKVNIASMFLTDITLLWWRGRTTNKRQDEIGTWQEFQCELKGQFYLKFVEEEARAKL' A
#
# COMPACT_ATOMS: atom_id res chain seq x y z
N MET A 1 6.67 4.44 7.04
CA MET A 1 7.20 5.45 6.11
C MET A 1 6.98 6.90 6.54
N GLU A 2 6.02 7.22 7.42
CA GLU A 2 5.80 8.61 7.88
C GLU A 2 7.05 9.34 8.37
N ASN A 3 7.82 8.69 9.24
CA ASN A 3 9.06 9.29 9.77
C ASN A 3 10.11 9.51 8.68
N TYR A 4 10.17 8.62 7.69
CA TYR A 4 11.05 8.78 6.53
C TYR A 4 10.64 9.99 5.68
N PHE A 5 9.34 10.13 5.37
CA PHE A 5 8.84 11.28 4.61
C PHE A 5 9.06 12.59 5.35
N ARG A 6 8.80 12.62 6.67
CA ARG A 6 9.06 13.78 7.51
C ARG A 6 10.54 14.17 7.51
N ALA A 7 11.44 13.21 7.68
CA ALA A 7 12.88 13.46 7.68
C ALA A 7 13.42 13.91 6.32
N LYS A 8 12.76 13.50 5.22
CA LYS A 8 13.13 13.85 3.85
C LYS A 8 12.37 15.05 3.28
N GLY A 9 11.45 15.64 4.06
CA GLY A 9 10.63 16.77 3.60
C GLY A 9 9.63 16.43 2.50
N ILE A 10 9.23 15.16 2.37
CA ILE A 10 8.27 14.71 1.36
C ILE A 10 6.85 15.00 1.85
N MET A 11 6.19 15.98 1.24
CA MET A 11 4.89 16.47 1.68
C MET A 11 3.74 16.06 0.75
N TYR A 12 3.98 16.01 -0.57
CA TYR A 12 2.95 15.69 -1.54
C TYR A 12 2.57 14.22 -1.50
N ASP A 13 1.27 13.95 -1.51
CA ASP A 13 0.76 12.58 -1.41
C ASP A 13 1.12 11.75 -2.63
N ALA A 14 1.11 12.33 -3.83
CA ALA A 14 1.59 11.66 -5.04
C ALA A 14 3.05 11.17 -4.90
N ASP A 15 3.93 11.99 -4.32
CA ASP A 15 5.33 11.61 -4.09
C ASP A 15 5.44 10.50 -3.04
N LYS A 16 4.66 10.57 -1.96
CA LYS A 16 4.63 9.53 -0.93
C LYS A 16 4.16 8.19 -1.50
N VAL A 17 3.09 8.19 -2.29
CA VAL A 17 2.55 6.99 -2.96
C VAL A 17 3.58 6.42 -3.93
N ASN A 18 4.18 7.27 -4.77
CA ASN A 18 5.20 6.85 -5.73
C ASN A 18 6.41 6.21 -5.01
N ILE A 19 6.99 6.90 -4.04
CA ILE A 19 8.15 6.41 -3.29
C ILE A 19 7.80 5.13 -2.53
N ALA A 20 6.65 5.07 -1.85
CA ALA A 20 6.23 3.87 -1.14
C ALA A 20 6.03 2.68 -2.08
N SER A 21 5.48 2.93 -3.27
CA SER A 21 5.27 1.88 -4.27
C SER A 21 6.58 1.26 -4.76
N MET A 22 7.67 2.03 -4.79
CA MET A 22 9.01 1.52 -5.14
C MET A 22 9.58 0.54 -4.11
N PHE A 23 9.09 0.57 -2.86
CA PHE A 23 9.51 -0.35 -1.79
C PHE A 23 8.63 -1.60 -1.68
N LEU A 24 7.59 -1.75 -2.50
CA LEU A 24 6.75 -2.96 -2.48
C LEU A 24 7.48 -4.14 -3.12
N THR A 25 7.35 -5.32 -2.52
CA THR A 25 7.92 -6.57 -3.03
C THR A 25 6.86 -7.66 -3.18
N ASP A 26 7.21 -8.75 -3.86
CA ASP A 26 6.44 -9.99 -3.96
C ASP A 26 4.95 -9.79 -4.34
N ILE A 27 4.06 -10.37 -3.55
CA ILE A 27 2.61 -10.35 -3.73
C ILE A 27 2.04 -8.92 -3.62
N THR A 28 2.69 -8.04 -2.86
CA THR A 28 2.26 -6.66 -2.68
C THR A 28 2.57 -5.80 -3.91
N LEU A 29 3.71 -6.04 -4.56
CA LEU A 29 4.05 -5.41 -5.83
C LEU A 29 3.12 -5.84 -6.96
N LEU A 30 2.77 -7.14 -7.02
CA LEU A 30 1.83 -7.66 -8.03
C LEU A 30 0.43 -7.05 -7.88
N TRP A 31 -0.06 -6.95 -6.64
CA TRP A 31 -1.32 -6.27 -6.35
C TRP A 31 -1.29 -4.81 -6.82
N TRP A 32 -0.22 -4.06 -6.52
CA TRP A 32 -0.09 -2.65 -6.91
C TRP A 32 -0.11 -2.46 -8.44
N ARG A 33 0.55 -3.34 -9.20
CA ARG A 33 0.52 -3.33 -10.67
C ARG A 33 -0.90 -3.61 -11.20
N GLY A 34 -1.62 -4.55 -10.60
CA GLY A 34 -3.02 -4.82 -10.94
C GLY A 34 -3.91 -3.61 -10.65
N ARG A 35 -3.73 -2.99 -9.48
CA ARG A 35 -4.50 -1.82 -9.04
C ARG A 35 -4.34 -0.59 -9.94
N THR A 36 -3.12 -0.36 -10.44
CA THR A 36 -2.78 0.79 -11.30
C THR A 36 -3.13 0.59 -12.77
N THR A 37 -3.17 -0.66 -13.25
CA THR A 37 -3.56 -0.99 -14.64
C THR A 37 -5.08 -1.10 -14.83
N ASN A 38 -5.82 -1.27 -13.73
CA ASN A 38 -7.27 -1.43 -13.77
C ASN A 38 -7.98 -0.10 -14.00
N LYS A 39 -8.35 0.17 -15.26
CA LYS A 39 -9.10 1.37 -15.67
C LYS A 39 -10.50 1.51 -15.06
N ARG A 40 -11.01 0.49 -14.36
CA ARG A 40 -12.31 0.52 -13.67
C ARG A 40 -12.21 0.95 -12.21
N GLN A 41 -11.00 1.05 -11.65
CA GLN A 41 -10.81 1.52 -10.29
C GLN A 41 -10.42 2.99 -10.30
N ASP A 42 -10.99 3.74 -9.36
CA ASP A 42 -10.66 5.15 -9.16
C ASP A 42 -9.17 5.31 -8.85
N GLU A 43 -8.59 6.43 -9.27
CA GLU A 43 -7.19 6.74 -8.95
C GLU A 43 -7.02 6.91 -7.44
N ILE A 44 -5.91 6.40 -6.91
CA ILE A 44 -5.52 6.66 -5.51
C ILE A 44 -4.93 8.06 -5.48
N GLY A 45 -5.74 9.02 -5.04
CA GLY A 45 -5.39 10.44 -5.04
C GLY A 45 -4.62 10.88 -3.81
N THR A 46 -4.69 10.10 -2.73
CA THR A 46 -4.08 10.46 -1.43
C THR A 46 -3.20 9.35 -0.85
N TRP A 47 -2.27 9.76 0.00
CA TRP A 47 -1.42 8.85 0.75
C TRP A 47 -2.24 7.98 1.73
N GLN A 48 -3.31 8.56 2.28
CA GLN A 48 -4.21 7.86 3.18
C GLN A 48 -4.99 6.74 2.47
N GLU A 49 -5.51 6.99 1.27
CA GLU A 49 -6.18 5.97 0.46
C GLU A 49 -5.26 4.80 0.14
N PHE A 50 -4.02 5.10 -0.26
CA PHE A 50 -2.98 4.09 -0.48
C PHE A 50 -2.77 3.22 0.76
N GLN A 51 -2.61 3.83 1.94
CA GLN A 51 -2.43 3.12 3.20
C GLN A 51 -3.65 2.26 3.57
N CYS A 52 -4.87 2.79 3.36
CA CYS A 52 -6.12 2.09 3.67
C CYS A 52 -6.30 0.85 2.78
N GLU A 53 -6.10 0.99 1.46
CA GLU A 53 -6.21 -0.14 0.54
C GLU A 53 -5.11 -1.18 0.79
N LEU A 54 -3.87 -0.74 0.97
CA LEU A 54 -2.75 -1.62 1.27
C LEU A 54 -3.00 -2.43 2.56
N LYS A 55 -3.46 -1.76 3.62
CA LYS A 55 -3.84 -2.45 4.86
C LYS A 55 -5.05 -3.36 4.65
N GLY A 56 -6.09 -2.93 3.95
CA GLY A 56 -7.26 -3.77 3.69
C GLY A 56 -6.92 -5.08 2.99
N GLN A 57 -6.00 -5.05 2.04
CA GLN A 57 -5.60 -6.23 1.26
C GLN A 57 -4.72 -7.20 2.04
N PHE A 58 -3.79 -6.69 2.84
CA PHE A 58 -2.76 -7.52 3.46
C PHE A 58 -2.96 -7.72 4.95
N TYR A 59 -3.55 -6.77 5.68
CA TYR A 59 -3.78 -6.88 7.12
C TYR A 59 -4.86 -7.92 7.45
N LEU A 60 -5.97 -7.97 6.70
CA LEU A 60 -7.02 -8.98 6.91
C LEU A 60 -6.50 -10.40 6.59
N LYS A 61 -5.77 -10.55 5.47
CA LYS A 61 -5.15 -11.83 5.12
C LYS A 61 -4.13 -12.30 6.15
N PHE A 62 -3.30 -11.40 6.68
CA PHE A 62 -2.28 -11.79 7.65
C PHE A 62 -2.88 -12.23 8.99
N VAL A 63 -3.93 -11.53 9.46
CA VAL A 63 -4.63 -11.88 10.70
C VAL A 63 -5.34 -13.23 10.57
N GLU A 64 -5.97 -13.53 9.43
CA GLU A 64 -6.62 -14.82 9.19
C GLU A 64 -5.63 -15.98 9.05
N GLU A 65 -4.51 -15.78 8.35
CA GLU A 65 -3.44 -16.78 8.24
C GLU A 65 -2.78 -17.04 9.60
N GLU A 66 -2.52 -16.00 10.40
CA GLU A 66 -1.99 -16.16 11.75
C GLU A 66 -2.98 -16.89 12.68
N ALA A 67 -4.28 -16.62 12.54
CA ALA A 67 -5.31 -17.33 13.30
C ALA A 67 -5.41 -18.82 12.90
N ARG A 68 -5.29 -19.15 11.62
CA ARG A 68 -5.29 -20.54 11.13
C ARG A 68 -4.05 -21.31 11.51
N ALA A 69 -2.88 -20.67 11.52
CA ALA A 69 -1.62 -21.31 11.91
C ALA A 69 -1.55 -21.64 13.42
N LYS A 70 -2.46 -21.09 14.23
CA LYS A 70 -2.57 -21.32 15.68
C LYS A 70 -3.65 -22.33 16.08
N LEU A 71 -4.35 -22.94 15.10
CA LEU A 71 -5.27 -24.07 15.28
C LEU A 71 -4.54 -25.41 15.11
#